data_AF-A0A7H8R8K4-F1
#
_entry.id   AF-A0A7H8R8K4-F1
#
_cell.length_a   1.000
_cell.length_b   1.000
_cell.length_c   1.000
_cell.angle_alpha   90.00
_cell.angle_beta   90.00
_cell.angle_gamma   90.00
#
_symmetry.space_group_name_H-M   'P 1'
#
loop_
_entity.id
_entity.type
_entity.pdbx_description
1 polymer ?
#
loop_
_entity_poly.entity_id
_entity_poly.type
_entity_poly.pdbx_seq_one_letter_code
_entity_poly.pdbx_strand_id
1 'polypeptide(L)'
;MSRATTGPQYGRDKSEEIYQRAVTLIKDRLPTMHILKALLVVNLGKPTDIVIDARGTPELLEKIDDEPDCRLQIKPDYLIQFSEGKLEPRYGIFKDAFFHEASMPKGNVRVAIKFADLLCPVNPVPPSFAADAKLPQPTEDMDQVKKDISEFGYGLVKNALSPEQVATLKRAVKEQAAGERAAGVSANDGGPNAPNQRLWTLINKGQEFVDLLDHPLIDDVVPELLGEHALLHSYSANIARPGNVPMQLHTDQVAIQPPIRDIAFGLNIMWFLEDITADNGGTRVYPGSHIGHVAPDDIFDITGSVAAEGPSGTALVFESRLWHCTGPNIQKTGERPVILMFFMRSFIRQQENNFLSLRSDVEANLSDRIKALLGFRTTGALGGVQGEVREGLIVKKLKDPVGPLRQTISI
;
A
#
# COMPACT_ATOMS: atom_id res chain seq x y z
N MET A 1 11.72 -19.90 37.89
CA MET A 1 11.71 -20.80 36.73
C MET A 1 10.91 -20.15 35.62
N SER A 2 11.63 -19.59 34.65
CA SER A 2 11.08 -18.89 33.48
C SER A 2 10.44 -19.91 32.54
N ARG A 3 9.12 -19.81 32.31
CA ARG A 3 8.47 -20.45 31.17
C ARG A 3 8.63 -19.52 29.97
N ALA A 4 9.69 -19.74 29.20
CA ALA A 4 9.78 -19.21 27.85
C ALA A 4 8.62 -19.79 27.03
N THR A 5 7.67 -18.94 26.68
CA THR A 5 6.62 -19.25 25.71
C THR A 5 7.28 -19.42 24.34
N THR A 6 7.45 -20.67 23.93
CA THR A 6 7.79 -20.99 22.55
C THR A 6 6.58 -20.64 21.69
N GLY A 7 6.72 -19.59 20.88
CA GLY A 7 5.78 -19.31 19.79
C GLY A 7 5.73 -20.49 18.81
N PRO A 8 4.74 -20.50 17.90
CA PRO A 8 4.50 -21.63 17.00
C PRO A 8 5.75 -21.98 16.20
N GLN A 9 6.30 -23.17 16.42
CA GLN A 9 7.42 -23.72 15.66
C GLN A 9 6.95 -24.23 14.30
N TYR A 10 6.78 -23.33 13.33
CA TYR A 10 6.65 -23.70 11.92
C TYR A 10 8.04 -24.02 11.33
N GLY A 11 8.21 -25.16 10.64
CA GLY A 11 9.29 -25.33 9.66
C GLY A 11 10.51 -26.20 10.00
N ARG A 12 10.47 -27.11 10.98
CA ARG A 12 11.57 -28.08 11.19
C ARG A 12 11.36 -29.36 10.39
N ASP A 13 11.81 -29.32 9.13
CA ASP A 13 12.47 -30.42 8.36
C ASP A 13 12.70 -30.03 6.89
N LYS A 14 12.16 -28.87 6.46
CA LYS A 14 12.17 -28.45 5.05
C LYS A 14 13.31 -27.50 4.66
N SER A 15 14.21 -27.11 5.56
CA SER A 15 15.18 -26.03 5.26
C SER A 15 16.20 -26.42 4.19
N GLU A 16 16.73 -27.64 4.21
CA GLU A 16 17.69 -28.10 3.20
C GLU A 16 17.00 -28.44 1.89
N GLU A 17 15.85 -29.10 1.92
CA GLU A 17 15.06 -29.39 0.71
C GLU A 17 14.63 -28.09 -0.02
N ILE A 18 14.11 -27.10 0.72
CA ILE A 18 13.74 -25.80 0.15
C ILE A 18 14.97 -25.09 -0.40
N TYR A 19 16.11 -25.13 0.30
CA TYR A 19 17.36 -24.56 -0.19
C TYR A 19 17.78 -25.21 -1.52
N GLN A 20 17.82 -26.55 -1.60
CA GLN A 20 18.21 -27.26 -2.84
C GLN A 20 17.23 -27.02 -3.99
N ARG A 21 15.93 -26.92 -3.71
CA ARG A 21 14.92 -26.54 -4.69
C ARG A 21 15.13 -25.11 -5.22
N ALA A 22 15.45 -24.16 -4.35
CA ALA A 22 15.75 -22.79 -4.75
C ALA A 22 17.04 -22.70 -5.59
N VAL A 23 18.09 -23.43 -5.22
CA VAL A 23 19.33 -23.53 -6.02
C VAL A 23 19.06 -24.14 -7.39
N THR A 24 18.26 -25.20 -7.45
CA THR A 24 17.87 -25.85 -8.72
C THR A 24 17.08 -24.87 -9.59
N LEU A 25 16.13 -24.14 -9.02
CA LEU A 25 15.36 -23.12 -9.71
C LEU A 25 16.27 -22.02 -10.32
N ILE A 26 17.27 -21.54 -9.57
CA ILE A 26 18.26 -20.58 -10.09
C ILE A 26 18.99 -21.16 -11.29
N LYS A 27 19.48 -22.42 -11.20
CA LYS A 27 20.18 -23.11 -12.29
C LYS A 27 19.29 -23.29 -13.52
N ASP A 28 18.04 -23.70 -13.33
CA ASP A 28 17.08 -23.91 -14.42
C ASP A 28 16.74 -22.61 -15.15
N ARG A 29 16.74 -21.48 -14.43
CA ARG A 29 16.47 -20.13 -14.98
C ARG A 29 17.71 -19.38 -15.45
N LEU A 30 18.92 -19.87 -15.14
CA LEU A 30 20.19 -19.25 -15.49
C LEU A 30 20.28 -18.80 -16.96
N PRO A 31 19.84 -19.58 -17.98
CA PRO A 31 19.92 -19.15 -19.38
C PRO A 31 19.16 -17.85 -19.68
N THR A 32 18.12 -17.54 -18.90
CA THR A 32 17.29 -16.32 -19.06
C THR A 32 17.94 -15.09 -18.40
N MET A 33 18.96 -15.27 -17.57
CA MET A 33 19.54 -14.21 -16.75
C MET A 33 20.47 -13.27 -17.52
N HIS A 34 20.72 -13.49 -18.82
CA HIS A 34 21.52 -12.60 -19.67
C HIS A 34 20.93 -11.17 -19.74
N ILE A 35 19.64 -11.01 -19.42
CA ILE A 35 18.95 -9.72 -19.34
C ILE A 35 19.48 -8.86 -18.17
N LEU A 36 20.04 -9.48 -17.12
CA LEU A 36 20.55 -8.77 -15.95
C LEU A 36 21.77 -7.89 -16.29
N LYS A 37 22.64 -8.35 -17.20
CA LYS A 37 23.89 -7.66 -17.59
C LYS A 37 24.74 -7.24 -16.39
N ALA A 38 24.80 -8.09 -15.37
CA ALA A 38 25.33 -7.77 -14.06
C ALA A 38 25.97 -9.00 -13.39
N LEU A 39 26.86 -8.73 -12.44
CA LEU A 39 27.39 -9.67 -11.48
C LEU A 39 26.53 -9.62 -10.21
N LEU A 40 25.76 -10.68 -9.97
CA LEU A 40 24.81 -10.77 -8.85
C LEU A 40 25.27 -11.82 -7.83
N VAL A 41 25.26 -11.44 -6.56
CA VAL A 41 25.47 -12.37 -5.45
C VAL A 41 24.15 -12.59 -4.71
N VAL A 42 23.72 -13.85 -4.61
CA VAL A 42 22.51 -14.24 -3.88
C VAL A 42 22.89 -15.08 -2.66
N ASN A 43 22.51 -14.60 -1.48
CA ASN A 43 22.64 -15.35 -0.22
C ASN A 43 21.28 -15.88 0.23
N LEU A 44 21.16 -17.20 0.35
CA LEU A 44 19.93 -17.88 0.76
C LEU A 44 19.90 -18.24 2.26
N GLY A 45 20.63 -17.48 3.09
CA GLY A 45 20.73 -17.71 4.53
C GLY A 45 21.73 -18.79 4.95
N LYS A 46 22.67 -19.16 4.07
CA LYS A 46 23.77 -20.10 4.32
C LYS A 46 25.12 -19.37 4.20
N PRO A 47 26.23 -19.93 4.74
CA PRO A 47 27.56 -19.32 4.61
C PRO A 47 28.08 -19.22 3.18
N THR A 48 27.56 -20.04 2.27
CA THR A 48 27.95 -20.06 0.86
C THR A 48 27.01 -19.20 0.03
N ASP A 49 27.59 -18.26 -0.70
CA ASP A 49 26.89 -17.41 -1.66
C ASP A 49 26.73 -18.13 -3.01
N ILE A 50 25.67 -17.78 -3.73
CA ILE A 50 25.49 -18.14 -5.14
C ILE A 50 25.89 -16.94 -5.98
N VAL A 51 26.95 -17.06 -6.77
CA VAL A 51 27.46 -15.99 -7.62
C VAL A 51 27.00 -16.25 -9.06
N ILE A 52 26.25 -15.30 -9.60
CA ILE A 52 25.71 -15.33 -10.97
C ILE A 52 26.42 -14.24 -11.77
N ASP A 53 27.24 -14.63 -12.74
CA ASP A 53 27.79 -13.68 -13.71
C ASP A 53 26.95 -13.69 -14.98
N ALA A 54 26.20 -12.61 -15.19
CA ALA A 54 25.36 -12.41 -16.36
C ALA A 54 25.83 -11.25 -17.23
N ARG A 55 27.10 -10.81 -17.09
CA ARG A 55 27.70 -9.78 -17.94
C ARG A 55 27.92 -10.30 -19.38
N GLY A 56 28.09 -11.60 -19.53
CA GLY A 56 28.19 -12.33 -20.81
C GLY A 56 27.12 -13.42 -20.95
N THR A 57 27.54 -14.63 -21.33
CA THR A 57 26.65 -15.81 -21.25
C THR A 57 26.50 -16.17 -19.77
N PRO A 58 25.27 -16.26 -19.22
CA PRO A 58 25.08 -16.47 -17.79
C PRO A 58 25.74 -17.74 -17.27
N GLU A 59 26.55 -17.61 -16.22
CA GLU A 59 27.21 -18.73 -15.55
C GLU A 59 27.21 -18.57 -14.02
N LEU A 60 27.43 -19.69 -13.31
CA LEU A 60 27.63 -19.68 -11.86
C LEU A 60 29.12 -19.75 -11.56
N LEU A 61 29.62 -18.81 -10.76
CA LEU A 61 31.03 -18.76 -10.37
C LEU A 61 31.25 -19.39 -8.99
N GLU A 62 32.39 -20.06 -8.80
CA GLU A 62 32.79 -20.59 -7.49
C GLU A 62 33.35 -19.50 -6.55
N LYS A 63 33.87 -18.42 -7.13
CA LYS A 63 34.48 -17.29 -6.43
C LYS A 63 34.17 -15.99 -7.16
N ILE A 64 34.26 -14.89 -6.42
CA ILE A 64 34.07 -13.55 -6.93
C ILE A 64 35.31 -12.72 -6.59
N ASP A 65 35.97 -12.20 -7.63
CA ASP A 65 37.15 -11.33 -7.49
C ASP A 65 36.79 -9.84 -7.70
N ASP A 66 35.69 -9.57 -8.41
CA ASP A 66 35.14 -8.23 -8.65
C ASP A 66 34.12 -7.83 -7.58
N GLU A 67 33.88 -6.53 -7.40
CA GLU A 67 32.73 -6.09 -6.61
C GLU A 67 31.42 -6.39 -7.37
N PRO A 68 30.43 -7.07 -6.76
CA PRO A 68 29.18 -7.36 -7.44
C PRO A 68 28.33 -6.10 -7.62
N ASP A 69 27.62 -6.03 -8.75
CA ASP A 69 26.65 -4.97 -9.03
C ASP A 69 25.51 -4.98 -8.00
N CYS A 70 25.12 -6.17 -7.51
CA CYS A 70 24.11 -6.31 -6.48
C CYS A 70 24.38 -7.50 -5.55
N ARG A 71 24.11 -7.32 -4.26
CA ARG A 71 24.01 -8.40 -3.26
C ARG A 71 22.58 -8.50 -2.75
N LEU A 72 21.97 -9.65 -2.92
CA LEU A 72 20.61 -9.97 -2.49
C LEU A 72 20.63 -11.04 -1.39
N GLN A 73 20.16 -10.69 -0.20
CA GLN A 73 19.87 -11.67 0.86
C GLN A 73 18.38 -11.98 0.84
N ILE A 74 18.01 -13.24 0.65
CA ILE A 74 16.60 -13.63 0.50
C ILE A 74 16.35 -15.05 1.01
N LYS A 75 15.14 -15.30 1.51
CA LYS A 75 14.76 -16.65 1.93
C LYS A 75 14.57 -17.56 0.70
N PRO A 76 15.07 -18.80 0.72
CA PRO A 76 14.88 -19.72 -0.42
C PRO A 76 13.40 -20.05 -0.70
N ASP A 77 12.52 -19.97 0.30
CA ASP A 77 11.08 -20.17 0.10
C ASP A 77 10.42 -19.05 -0.72
N TYR A 78 10.96 -17.83 -0.69
CA TYR A 78 10.45 -16.72 -1.49
C TYR A 78 10.74 -16.95 -2.97
N LEU A 79 11.91 -17.48 -3.33
CA LEU A 79 12.23 -17.82 -4.73
C LEU A 79 11.27 -18.88 -5.29
N ILE A 80 10.91 -19.87 -4.47
CA ILE A 80 9.93 -20.89 -4.82
C ILE A 80 8.55 -20.22 -5.00
N GLN A 81 8.12 -19.37 -4.06
CA GLN A 81 6.85 -18.66 -4.18
C GLN A 81 6.79 -17.70 -5.37
N PHE A 82 7.90 -17.06 -5.75
CA PHE A 82 7.99 -16.26 -6.97
C PHE A 82 7.72 -17.11 -8.21
N SER A 83 8.38 -18.27 -8.33
CA SER A 83 8.19 -19.16 -9.48
C SER A 83 6.81 -19.84 -9.54
N GLU A 84 6.16 -20.00 -8.40
CA GLU A 84 4.77 -20.48 -8.31
C GLU A 84 3.73 -19.35 -8.48
N GLY A 85 4.17 -18.10 -8.64
CA GLY A 85 3.27 -16.94 -8.74
C GLY A 85 2.48 -16.64 -7.47
N LYS A 86 2.98 -17.06 -6.30
CA LYS A 86 2.32 -16.90 -4.98
C LYS A 86 2.79 -15.69 -4.19
N LEU A 87 3.93 -15.11 -4.58
CA LEU A 87 4.50 -13.94 -3.94
C LEU A 87 4.98 -12.96 -5.01
N GLU A 88 4.64 -11.68 -4.86
CA GLU A 88 5.14 -10.63 -5.74
C GLU A 88 6.61 -10.28 -5.38
N PRO A 89 7.53 -10.22 -6.36
CA PRO A 89 8.94 -9.94 -6.14
C PRO A 89 9.28 -8.72 -5.29
N ARG A 90 8.70 -7.54 -5.58
CA ARG A 90 8.99 -6.29 -4.86
C ARG A 90 8.47 -6.38 -3.42
N TYR A 91 7.29 -6.96 -3.21
CA TYR A 91 6.80 -7.26 -1.87
C TYR A 91 7.75 -8.22 -1.15
N GLY A 92 8.10 -9.36 -1.75
CA GLY A 92 8.95 -10.37 -1.11
C GLY A 92 10.36 -9.86 -0.77
N ILE A 93 11.01 -9.14 -1.69
CA ILE A 93 12.36 -8.60 -1.50
C ILE A 93 12.37 -7.54 -0.41
N PHE A 94 11.42 -6.60 -0.41
CA PHE A 94 11.46 -5.44 0.47
C PHE A 94 10.67 -5.60 1.77
N LYS A 95 9.73 -6.56 1.85
CA LYS A 95 8.93 -6.84 3.06
C LYS A 95 9.79 -7.04 4.30
N ASP A 96 10.76 -7.95 4.22
CA ASP A 96 11.62 -8.24 5.36
C ASP A 96 12.56 -7.06 5.64
N ALA A 97 12.99 -6.36 4.59
CA ALA A 97 13.83 -5.17 4.69
C ALA A 97 13.16 -4.00 5.42
N PHE A 98 11.82 -3.91 5.43
CA PHE A 98 11.08 -2.94 6.26
C PHE A 98 11.27 -3.16 7.77
N PHE A 99 11.44 -4.41 8.19
CA PHE A 99 11.59 -4.78 9.60
C PHE A 99 13.05 -5.04 9.98
N HIS A 100 13.89 -5.34 8.99
CA HIS A 100 15.29 -5.73 9.16
C HIS A 100 16.16 -5.10 8.08
N GLU A 101 16.79 -3.97 8.39
CA GLU A 101 17.65 -3.23 7.43
C GLU A 101 18.73 -4.11 6.78
N ALA A 102 19.26 -5.11 7.51
CA ALA A 102 20.24 -6.06 6.99
C ALA A 102 19.74 -6.87 5.78
N SER A 103 18.43 -7.00 5.59
CA SER A 103 17.80 -7.68 4.46
C SER A 103 17.61 -6.79 3.23
N MET A 104 17.96 -5.50 3.30
CA MET A 104 17.91 -4.60 2.15
C MET A 104 18.94 -5.02 1.09
N PRO A 105 18.55 -5.16 -0.20
CA PRO A 105 19.51 -5.38 -1.27
C PRO A 105 20.58 -4.28 -1.29
N LYS A 106 21.84 -4.67 -1.52
CA LYS A 106 22.97 -3.73 -1.63
C LYS A 106 23.38 -3.57 -3.08
N GLY A 107 23.77 -2.37 -3.47
CA GLY A 107 24.13 -2.06 -4.86
C GLY A 107 22.91 -1.74 -5.73
N ASN A 108 22.93 -2.17 -6.97
CA ASN A 108 21.90 -1.90 -7.96
C ASN A 108 20.65 -2.77 -7.73
N VAL A 109 19.65 -2.21 -7.04
CA VAL A 109 18.39 -2.91 -6.68
C VAL A 109 17.61 -3.41 -7.89
N ARG A 110 17.80 -2.78 -9.06
CA ARG A 110 17.19 -3.16 -10.34
C ARG A 110 17.58 -4.57 -10.75
N VAL A 111 18.82 -4.98 -10.43
CA VAL A 111 19.33 -6.34 -10.68
C VAL A 111 18.60 -7.35 -9.80
N ALA A 112 18.40 -7.04 -8.50
CA ALA A 112 17.68 -7.94 -7.58
C ALA A 112 16.21 -8.12 -7.97
N ILE A 113 15.50 -7.03 -8.30
CA ILE A 113 14.11 -7.08 -8.75
C ILE A 113 14.01 -7.87 -10.05
N LYS A 114 14.87 -7.58 -11.03
CA LYS A 114 14.82 -8.27 -12.32
C LYS A 114 15.18 -9.75 -12.21
N PHE A 115 16.12 -10.11 -11.34
CA PHE A 115 16.44 -11.50 -11.03
C PHE A 115 15.20 -12.24 -10.50
N ALA A 116 14.48 -11.67 -9.53
CA ALA A 116 13.27 -12.29 -8.99
C ALA A 116 12.12 -12.34 -10.02
N ASP A 117 11.94 -11.30 -10.83
CA ASP A 117 10.97 -11.27 -11.93
C ASP A 117 11.24 -12.39 -12.97
N LEU A 118 12.50 -12.74 -13.25
CA LEU A 118 12.88 -13.84 -14.15
C LEU A 118 12.57 -15.24 -13.59
N LEU A 119 12.35 -15.35 -12.28
CA LEU A 119 11.91 -16.60 -11.67
C LEU A 119 10.39 -16.79 -11.82
N CYS A 120 9.63 -15.71 -11.94
CA CYS A 120 8.17 -15.72 -12.00
C CYS A 120 7.61 -16.32 -13.31
N PRO A 121 6.35 -16.82 -13.28
CA PRO A 121 5.65 -17.25 -14.49
C PRO A 121 5.45 -16.14 -15.53
N VAL A 122 5.36 -14.90 -15.06
CA VAL A 122 5.18 -13.71 -15.90
C VAL A 122 6.26 -12.70 -15.52
N ASN A 123 7.00 -12.25 -16.53
CA ASN A 123 7.99 -11.19 -16.40
C ASN A 123 7.29 -9.84 -16.63
N PRO A 124 7.15 -8.98 -15.61
CA PRO A 124 6.48 -7.71 -15.78
C PRO A 124 7.28 -6.75 -16.68
N VAL A 125 6.54 -5.85 -17.33
CA VAL A 125 7.10 -4.76 -18.12
C VAL A 125 7.21 -3.51 -17.24
N PRO A 126 8.31 -2.76 -17.31
CA PRO A 126 8.39 -1.46 -16.64
C PRO A 126 7.26 -0.52 -17.10
N PRO A 127 6.73 0.33 -16.20
CA PRO A 127 5.68 1.26 -16.54
C PRO A 127 6.13 2.25 -17.60
N SER A 128 5.27 2.49 -18.58
CA SER A 128 5.44 3.51 -19.61
C SER A 128 4.07 3.93 -20.14
N PHE A 129 3.97 5.15 -20.66
CA PHE A 129 2.79 5.66 -21.34
C PHE A 129 3.23 6.49 -22.55
N ALA A 130 2.33 6.69 -23.52
CA ALA A 130 2.65 7.44 -24.73
C ALA A 130 2.97 8.91 -24.41
N ALA A 131 4.06 9.43 -24.97
CA ALA A 131 4.53 10.79 -24.67
C ALA A 131 3.52 11.88 -25.10
N ASP A 132 2.65 11.59 -26.05
CA ASP A 132 1.57 12.44 -26.56
C ASP A 132 0.19 12.13 -25.92
N ALA A 133 0.13 11.23 -24.94
CA ALA A 133 -1.09 10.92 -24.22
C ALA A 133 -1.64 12.18 -23.54
N LYS A 134 -2.94 12.42 -23.71
CA LYS A 134 -3.66 13.47 -22.98
C LYS A 134 -3.96 12.95 -21.58
N LEU A 135 -3.06 13.24 -20.64
CA LEU A 135 -3.18 12.80 -19.26
C LEU A 135 -4.38 13.47 -18.56
N PRO A 136 -4.98 12.78 -17.58
CA PRO A 136 -6.08 13.31 -16.76
C PRO A 136 -5.78 14.71 -16.23
N GLN A 137 -6.77 15.61 -16.32
CA GLN A 137 -6.72 16.98 -15.81
C GLN A 137 -7.93 17.21 -14.88
N PRO A 138 -7.84 18.14 -13.92
CA PRO A 138 -8.98 18.48 -13.07
C PRO A 138 -10.21 18.90 -13.90
N THR A 139 -11.31 18.17 -13.75
CA THR A 139 -12.58 18.42 -14.44
C THR A 139 -13.77 18.23 -13.49
N GLU A 140 -14.89 18.90 -13.79
CA GLU A 140 -16.18 18.68 -13.09
C GLU A 140 -17.05 17.62 -13.81
N ASP A 141 -16.60 17.16 -14.99
CA ASP A 141 -17.28 16.10 -15.75
C ASP A 141 -16.94 14.72 -15.17
N MET A 142 -17.89 14.15 -14.42
CA MET A 142 -17.73 12.84 -13.77
C MET A 142 -17.61 11.68 -14.77
N ASP A 143 -18.17 11.78 -15.97
CA ASP A 143 -18.01 10.73 -16.97
C ASP A 143 -16.57 10.73 -17.51
N GLN A 144 -15.99 11.92 -17.71
CA GLN A 144 -14.57 12.05 -18.03
C GLN A 144 -13.67 11.54 -16.90
N VAL A 145 -13.98 11.84 -15.63
CA VAL A 145 -13.22 11.30 -14.48
C VAL A 145 -13.26 9.77 -14.46
N LYS A 146 -14.42 9.16 -14.66
CA LYS A 146 -14.57 7.69 -14.71
C LYS A 146 -13.79 7.08 -15.87
N LYS A 147 -13.83 7.73 -17.04
CA LYS A 147 -13.02 7.33 -18.19
C LYS A 147 -11.52 7.41 -17.88
N ASP A 148 -11.07 8.49 -17.26
CA ASP A 148 -9.68 8.70 -16.87
C ASP A 148 -9.20 7.62 -15.89
N ILE A 149 -10.03 7.27 -14.90
CA ILE A 149 -9.73 6.17 -13.97
C ILE A 149 -9.62 4.84 -14.72
N SER A 150 -10.52 4.57 -15.66
CA SER A 150 -10.47 3.34 -16.45
C SER A 150 -9.21 3.24 -17.32
N GLU A 151 -8.86 4.34 -18.01
CA GLU A 151 -7.77 4.39 -18.99
C GLU A 151 -6.38 4.55 -18.33
N PHE A 152 -6.27 5.40 -17.32
CA PHE A 152 -5.01 5.80 -16.69
C PHE A 152 -4.86 5.35 -15.24
N GLY A 153 -5.92 4.82 -14.62
CA GLY A 153 -5.91 4.33 -13.24
C GLY A 153 -6.16 5.42 -12.20
N TYR A 154 -6.28 6.68 -12.64
CA TYR A 154 -6.62 7.83 -11.80
C TYR A 154 -7.43 8.89 -12.56
N GLY A 155 -8.17 9.71 -11.81
CA GLY A 155 -8.91 10.87 -12.32
C GLY A 155 -8.93 12.00 -11.27
N LEU A 156 -9.21 13.22 -11.72
CA LEU A 156 -9.17 14.43 -10.89
C LEU A 156 -10.52 15.14 -10.94
N VAL A 157 -11.25 15.09 -9.82
CA VAL A 157 -12.53 15.79 -9.65
C VAL A 157 -12.23 17.21 -9.18
N LYS A 158 -12.38 18.18 -10.08
CA LYS A 158 -12.19 19.59 -9.77
C LYS A 158 -13.32 20.11 -8.88
N ASN A 159 -13.00 21.02 -7.97
CA ASN A 159 -13.99 21.66 -7.09
C ASN A 159 -14.83 20.65 -6.28
N ALA A 160 -14.25 19.48 -5.98
CA ALA A 160 -14.88 18.45 -5.16
C ALA A 160 -15.16 18.96 -3.73
N LEU A 161 -14.36 19.92 -3.25
CA LEU A 161 -14.62 20.69 -2.04
C LEU A 161 -14.73 22.17 -2.38
N SER A 162 -15.70 22.83 -1.74
CA SER A 162 -15.78 24.29 -1.71
C SER A 162 -14.57 24.91 -0.97
N PRO A 163 -14.22 26.17 -1.25
CA PRO A 163 -13.18 26.88 -0.50
C PRO A 163 -13.41 26.89 1.01
N GLU A 164 -14.66 26.96 1.46
CA GLU A 164 -15.05 26.94 2.87
C GLU A 164 -14.82 25.55 3.51
N GLN A 165 -15.15 24.48 2.80
CA GLN A 165 -14.86 23.10 3.24
C GLN A 165 -13.35 22.89 3.33
N VAL A 166 -12.59 23.33 2.33
CA VAL A 166 -11.12 23.25 2.36
C VAL A 166 -10.55 24.00 3.56
N ALA A 167 -10.97 25.25 3.78
CA ALA A 167 -10.50 26.04 4.91
C ALA A 167 -10.79 25.36 6.25
N THR A 168 -11.98 24.77 6.40
CA THR A 168 -12.41 24.04 7.60
C THR A 168 -11.54 22.80 7.83
N LEU A 169 -11.42 21.93 6.83
CA LEU A 169 -10.66 20.67 6.91
C LEU A 169 -9.16 20.93 7.11
N LYS A 170 -8.60 21.93 6.41
CA LYS A 170 -7.20 22.32 6.55
C LYS A 170 -6.89 22.80 7.95
N ARG A 171 -7.77 23.62 8.53
CA ARG A 171 -7.65 24.09 9.91
C ARG A 171 -7.71 22.90 10.88
N ALA A 172 -8.69 22.03 10.75
CA ALA A 172 -8.85 20.83 11.57
C ALA A 172 -7.61 19.92 11.53
N VAL A 173 -7.09 19.62 10.33
CA VAL A 173 -5.86 18.83 10.16
C VAL A 173 -4.67 19.49 10.87
N LYS A 174 -4.50 20.82 10.75
CA LYS A 174 -3.39 21.53 11.39
C LYS A 174 -3.51 21.58 12.92
N GLU A 175 -4.72 21.88 13.43
CA GLU A 175 -5.01 21.91 14.86
C GLU A 175 -4.78 20.53 15.49
N GLN A 176 -5.31 19.48 14.86
CA GLN A 176 -5.13 18.10 15.31
C GLN A 176 -3.67 17.65 15.25
N ALA A 177 -2.94 17.99 14.18
CA ALA A 177 -1.52 17.70 14.07
C ALA A 177 -0.70 18.37 15.18
N ALA A 178 -1.02 19.62 15.52
CA ALA A 178 -0.40 20.32 16.64
C ALA A 178 -0.74 19.67 17.98
N GLY A 179 -1.99 19.28 18.19
CA GLY A 179 -2.44 18.55 19.38
C GLY A 179 -1.68 17.25 19.60
N GLU A 180 -1.50 16.43 18.55
CA GLU A 180 -0.75 15.17 18.65
C GLU A 180 0.72 15.36 18.95
N ARG A 181 1.35 16.41 18.39
CA ARG A 181 2.73 16.78 18.75
C ARG A 181 2.82 17.20 20.21
N ALA A 182 1.90 18.05 20.68
CA ALA A 182 1.86 18.49 22.08
C ALA A 182 1.62 17.34 23.06
N ALA A 183 0.84 16.34 22.65
CA ALA A 183 0.59 15.13 23.44
C ALA A 183 1.68 14.05 23.31
N GLY A 184 2.69 14.23 22.44
CA GLY A 184 3.76 13.26 22.24
C GLY A 184 3.34 11.98 21.52
N VAL A 185 2.24 12.01 20.75
CA VAL A 185 1.68 10.85 20.03
C VAL A 185 1.70 11.01 18.51
N SER A 186 2.38 12.05 17.99
CA SER A 186 2.50 12.29 16.56
C SER A 186 3.23 11.16 15.84
N ALA A 187 2.66 10.68 14.72
CA ALA A 187 3.34 9.77 13.81
C ALA A 187 4.05 10.56 12.71
N ASN A 188 5.38 10.55 12.69
CA ASN A 188 6.19 11.30 11.72
C ASN A 188 6.96 10.36 10.77
N ASP A 189 7.10 10.76 9.51
CA ASP A 189 7.78 9.99 8.46
C ASP A 189 8.41 10.91 7.38
N GLY A 190 8.78 10.36 6.21
CA GLY A 190 9.33 11.15 5.11
C GLY A 190 10.85 11.19 5.03
N GLY A 191 11.53 10.14 5.50
CA GLY A 191 13.00 10.02 5.40
C GLY A 191 13.74 10.55 6.64
N PRO A 192 15.03 10.89 6.49
CA PRO A 192 15.85 11.40 7.59
C PRO A 192 15.17 12.62 8.25
N ASN A 193 15.17 12.68 9.58
CA ASN A 193 14.50 13.70 10.40
C ASN A 193 12.97 13.68 10.40
N ALA A 194 12.33 12.75 9.68
CA ALA A 194 10.89 12.54 9.67
C ALA A 194 10.07 13.86 9.52
N PRO A 195 10.26 14.63 8.43
CA PRO A 195 9.66 15.96 8.27
C PRO A 195 8.13 15.94 8.11
N ASN A 196 7.58 14.82 7.64
CA ASN A 196 6.16 14.66 7.39
C ASN A 196 5.43 14.23 8.67
N GLN A 197 4.14 14.52 8.76
CA GLN A 197 3.28 14.00 9.83
C GLN A 197 2.05 13.31 9.23
N ARG A 198 1.70 12.14 9.78
CA ARG A 198 0.47 11.40 9.48
C ARG A 198 -0.49 11.46 10.65
N LEU A 199 -1.76 11.71 10.36
CA LEU A 199 -2.86 11.63 11.31
C LEU A 199 -3.70 10.41 10.97
N TRP A 200 -3.73 9.43 11.87
CA TRP A 200 -4.50 8.19 11.70
C TRP A 200 -5.90 8.29 12.32
N THR A 201 -6.86 7.49 11.84
CA THR A 201 -8.20 7.37 12.44
C THR A 201 -8.91 8.73 12.55
N LEU A 202 -8.96 9.48 11.44
CA LEU A 202 -9.54 10.82 11.40
C LEU A 202 -10.99 10.89 11.89
N ILE A 203 -11.75 9.79 11.78
CA ILE A 203 -13.15 9.71 12.22
C ILE A 203 -13.34 10.13 13.69
N ASN A 204 -12.31 9.99 14.53
CA ASN A 204 -12.36 10.35 15.94
C ASN A 204 -12.06 11.83 16.24
N LYS A 205 -11.76 12.65 15.24
CA LYS A 205 -10.98 13.89 15.42
C LYS A 205 -11.71 15.18 15.12
N GLY A 206 -13.01 15.11 14.85
CA GLY A 206 -13.83 16.29 14.55
C GLY A 206 -15.05 15.93 13.72
N GLN A 207 -16.10 16.75 13.83
CA GLN A 207 -17.33 16.56 13.07
C GLN A 207 -17.08 16.75 11.57
N GLU A 208 -16.19 17.66 11.20
CA GLU A 208 -15.78 17.93 9.82
C GLU A 208 -15.21 16.70 9.10
N PHE A 209 -14.58 15.76 9.83
CA PHE A 209 -14.11 14.50 9.25
C PHE A 209 -15.24 13.47 9.11
N VAL A 210 -16.23 13.50 10.01
CA VAL A 210 -17.46 12.72 9.87
C VAL A 210 -18.25 13.21 8.66
N ASP A 211 -18.38 14.53 8.49
CA ASP A 211 -19.09 15.17 7.38
C ASP A 211 -18.40 14.87 6.04
N LEU A 212 -17.06 14.88 6.00
CA LEU A 212 -16.33 14.51 4.79
C LEU A 212 -16.53 13.03 4.43
N LEU A 213 -16.63 12.13 5.42
CA LEU A 213 -16.92 10.71 5.16
C LEU A 213 -18.36 10.48 4.68
N ASP A 214 -19.23 11.47 4.81
CA ASP A 214 -20.59 11.46 4.26
C ASP A 214 -20.70 12.16 2.88
N HIS A 215 -19.57 12.57 2.30
CA HIS A 215 -19.54 13.34 1.06
C HIS A 215 -20.12 12.55 -0.14
N PRO A 216 -20.98 13.17 -1.00
CA PRO A 216 -21.67 12.47 -2.09
C PRO A 216 -20.73 11.87 -3.15
N LEU A 217 -19.57 12.48 -3.40
CA LEU A 217 -18.55 11.94 -4.31
C LEU A 217 -18.20 10.47 -4.02
N ILE A 218 -18.25 10.05 -2.74
CA ILE A 218 -17.99 8.67 -2.35
C ILE A 218 -18.98 7.73 -3.06
N ASP A 219 -20.25 8.10 -3.14
CA ASP A 219 -21.30 7.30 -3.77
C ASP A 219 -21.18 7.27 -5.31
N ASP A 220 -20.58 8.32 -5.90
CA ASP A 220 -20.40 8.41 -7.35
C ASP A 220 -19.25 7.54 -7.88
N VAL A 221 -18.18 7.34 -7.08
CA VAL A 221 -16.93 6.69 -7.55
C VAL A 221 -16.64 5.34 -6.90
N VAL A 222 -17.02 5.13 -5.64
CA VAL A 222 -16.67 3.89 -4.93
C VAL A 222 -17.43 2.67 -5.47
N PRO A 223 -18.78 2.73 -5.68
CA PRO A 223 -19.54 1.57 -6.14
C PRO A 223 -19.13 1.09 -7.53
N GLU A 224 -18.68 1.99 -8.41
CA GLU A 224 -18.26 1.70 -9.79
C GLU A 224 -17.15 0.62 -9.84
N LEU A 225 -16.18 0.70 -8.93
CA LEU A 225 -15.03 -0.21 -8.91
C LEU A 225 -15.16 -1.32 -7.86
N LEU A 226 -15.75 -1.01 -6.71
CA LEU A 226 -15.70 -1.89 -5.53
C LEU A 226 -17.05 -2.55 -5.20
N GLY A 227 -18.14 -2.12 -5.83
CA GLY A 227 -19.51 -2.52 -5.52
C GLY A 227 -20.11 -1.78 -4.31
N GLU A 228 -21.38 -2.04 -4.04
CA GLU A 228 -22.22 -1.28 -3.08
C GLU A 228 -21.84 -1.44 -1.60
N HIS A 229 -20.90 -2.33 -1.29
CA HIS A 229 -20.58 -2.72 0.09
C HIS A 229 -19.11 -2.45 0.45
N ALA A 230 -18.41 -1.60 -0.29
CA ALA A 230 -17.04 -1.25 0.04
C ALA A 230 -16.91 -0.73 1.49
N LEU A 231 -15.80 -1.08 2.12
CA LEU A 231 -15.45 -0.66 3.48
C LEU A 231 -14.32 0.36 3.44
N LEU A 232 -14.38 1.33 4.33
CA LEU A 232 -13.30 2.27 4.60
C LEU A 232 -12.15 1.49 5.26
N HIS A 233 -11.09 1.25 4.49
CA HIS A 233 -9.93 0.47 4.88
C HIS A 233 -8.98 1.27 5.78
N SER A 234 -8.79 2.55 5.44
CA SER A 234 -8.08 3.52 6.28
C SER A 234 -8.55 4.95 6.00
N TYR A 235 -8.51 5.81 7.04
CA TYR A 235 -8.91 7.20 6.95
C TYR A 235 -7.91 8.11 7.68
N SER A 236 -7.11 8.84 6.89
CA SER A 236 -5.91 9.52 7.38
C SER A 236 -5.70 10.89 6.73
N ALA A 237 -4.90 11.73 7.37
CA ALA A 237 -4.35 12.93 6.74
C ALA A 237 -2.81 12.86 6.70
N ASN A 238 -2.23 13.30 5.60
CA ASN A 238 -0.78 13.36 5.41
C ASN A 238 -0.36 14.81 5.18
N ILE A 239 0.55 15.30 6.02
CA ILE A 239 1.15 16.62 5.88
C ILE A 239 2.61 16.44 5.46
N ALA A 240 2.90 16.62 4.18
CA ALA A 240 4.29 16.62 3.74
C ALA A 240 4.93 17.99 3.85
N ARG A 241 6.23 18.00 4.09
CA ARG A 241 7.03 19.20 4.28
C ARG A 241 8.32 19.15 3.47
N PRO A 242 8.92 20.31 3.16
CA PRO A 242 10.25 20.42 2.57
C PRO A 242 11.27 19.44 3.14
N GLY A 243 12.02 18.80 2.24
CA GLY A 243 13.10 17.88 2.59
C GLY A 243 12.66 16.44 2.82
N ASN A 244 11.40 16.08 2.54
CA ASN A 244 11.01 14.68 2.58
C ASN A 244 11.64 13.87 1.45
N VAL A 245 11.91 12.61 1.74
CA VAL A 245 12.25 11.60 0.73
C VAL A 245 10.95 11.07 0.11
N PRO A 246 10.90 10.81 -1.21
CA PRO A 246 9.79 10.12 -1.84
C PRO A 246 9.50 8.78 -1.15
N MET A 247 8.23 8.36 -1.15
CA MET A 247 7.94 6.97 -0.80
C MET A 247 8.47 6.05 -1.88
N GLN A 248 8.72 4.80 -1.52
CA GLN A 248 8.88 3.73 -2.51
C GLN A 248 7.62 3.67 -3.38
N LEU A 249 7.79 3.46 -4.68
CA LEU A 249 6.72 3.10 -5.58
C LEU A 249 6.03 1.83 -5.08
N HIS A 250 4.71 1.89 -5.02
CA HIS A 250 3.88 0.78 -4.56
C HIS A 250 2.53 0.81 -5.28
N THR A 251 1.83 -0.31 -5.14
CA THR A 251 0.38 -0.39 -5.35
C THR A 251 -0.26 -0.58 -3.99
N ASP A 252 -1.45 -0.05 -3.77
CA ASP A 252 -2.16 -0.27 -2.49
C ASP A 252 -2.60 -1.74 -2.32
N GLN A 253 -2.59 -2.52 -3.40
CA GLN A 253 -2.82 -3.97 -3.41
C GLN A 253 -1.58 -4.83 -3.13
N VAL A 254 -0.39 -4.26 -2.98
CA VAL A 254 0.87 -5.03 -2.93
C VAL A 254 0.91 -6.09 -1.83
N ALA A 255 0.14 -5.92 -0.74
CA ALA A 255 0.05 -6.88 0.35
C ALA A 255 -0.89 -8.08 0.08
N ILE A 256 -1.71 -8.05 -0.98
CA ILE A 256 -2.60 -9.16 -1.36
C ILE A 256 -1.77 -10.19 -2.11
N GLN A 257 -1.61 -11.37 -1.50
CA GLN A 257 -0.81 -12.48 -2.02
C GLN A 257 -1.65 -13.77 -2.02
N PRO A 258 -1.64 -14.60 -3.09
CA PRO A 258 -0.99 -14.39 -4.39
C PRO A 258 -1.42 -13.10 -5.10
N PRO A 259 -0.54 -12.48 -5.91
CA PRO A 259 -0.84 -11.21 -6.55
C PRO A 259 -1.96 -11.36 -7.58
N ILE A 260 -3.05 -10.61 -7.38
CA ILE A 260 -4.19 -10.53 -8.30
C ILE A 260 -4.12 -9.18 -9.02
N ARG A 261 -3.92 -9.20 -10.34
CA ARG A 261 -3.68 -7.99 -11.15
C ARG A 261 -4.88 -7.59 -12.02
N ASP A 262 -5.78 -8.51 -12.30
CA ASP A 262 -6.91 -8.24 -13.21
C ASP A 262 -8.12 -7.61 -12.50
N ILE A 263 -8.11 -7.56 -11.16
CA ILE A 263 -9.21 -7.06 -10.34
C ILE A 263 -8.70 -5.98 -9.40
N ALA A 264 -9.38 -4.83 -9.41
CA ALA A 264 -9.23 -3.80 -8.39
C ALA A 264 -9.97 -4.22 -7.11
N PHE A 265 -9.26 -4.25 -5.99
CA PHE A 265 -9.80 -4.51 -4.65
C PHE A 265 -10.00 -3.24 -3.83
N GLY A 266 -9.43 -2.12 -4.24
CA GLY A 266 -9.53 -0.85 -3.56
C GLY A 266 -9.45 0.38 -4.46
N LEU A 267 -9.79 1.51 -3.86
CA LEU A 267 -9.77 2.82 -4.47
C LEU A 267 -9.50 3.84 -3.38
N ASN A 268 -8.67 4.82 -3.69
CA ASN A 268 -8.35 5.92 -2.80
C ASN A 268 -8.98 7.21 -3.31
N ILE A 269 -9.53 8.01 -2.39
CA ILE A 269 -9.94 9.38 -2.63
C ILE A 269 -9.03 10.28 -1.79
N MET A 270 -8.18 11.04 -2.47
CA MET A 270 -7.26 12.00 -1.87
C MET A 270 -7.78 13.42 -2.08
N TRP A 271 -8.11 14.10 -0.98
CA TRP A 271 -8.66 15.45 -0.96
C TRP A 271 -7.55 16.49 -0.81
N PHE A 272 -7.48 17.42 -1.75
CA PHE A 272 -6.44 18.46 -1.77
C PHE A 272 -6.87 19.64 -0.89
N LEU A 273 -6.09 19.91 0.16
CA LEU A 273 -6.33 21.03 1.08
C LEU A 273 -5.40 22.24 0.83
N GLU A 274 -4.64 22.16 -0.26
CA GLU A 274 -3.76 23.17 -0.83
C GLU A 274 -3.60 22.82 -2.32
N ASP A 275 -3.09 23.74 -3.14
CA ASP A 275 -2.65 23.40 -4.49
C ASP A 275 -1.59 22.30 -4.45
N ILE A 276 -1.76 21.28 -5.28
CA ILE A 276 -0.83 20.16 -5.40
C ILE A 276 -0.02 20.34 -6.67
N THR A 277 1.31 20.35 -6.51
CA THR A 277 2.26 20.51 -7.60
C THR A 277 3.35 19.46 -7.53
N ALA A 278 4.09 19.28 -8.62
CA ALA A 278 5.27 18.43 -8.63
C ALA A 278 6.30 18.89 -7.56
N ASP A 279 6.47 20.20 -7.40
CA ASP A 279 7.47 20.79 -6.52
C ASP A 279 7.16 20.60 -5.02
N ASN A 280 5.88 20.62 -4.63
CA ASN A 280 5.48 20.46 -3.23
C ASN A 280 5.25 18.99 -2.80
N GLY A 281 5.71 18.06 -3.63
CA GLY A 281 5.64 16.63 -3.37
C GLY A 281 4.27 16.05 -3.67
N GLY A 282 3.58 16.53 -4.71
CA GLY A 282 2.37 15.92 -5.23
C GLY A 282 2.54 14.43 -5.54
N THR A 283 1.45 13.67 -5.43
CA THR A 283 1.46 12.22 -5.66
C THR A 283 1.96 11.92 -7.06
N ARG A 284 2.99 11.08 -7.15
CA ARG A 284 3.56 10.59 -8.40
C ARG A 284 2.80 9.34 -8.82
N VAL A 285 2.43 9.26 -10.08
CA VAL A 285 1.72 8.10 -10.66
C VAL A 285 2.39 7.67 -11.96
N TYR A 286 2.25 6.38 -12.29
CA TYR A 286 2.50 5.87 -13.63
C TYR A 286 1.16 5.61 -14.33
N PRO A 287 0.69 6.55 -15.18
CA PRO A 287 -0.57 6.43 -15.89
C PRO A 287 -0.67 5.09 -16.63
N GLY A 288 -1.79 4.40 -16.48
CA GLY A 288 -2.07 3.13 -17.16
C GLY A 288 -1.38 1.90 -16.55
N SER A 289 -0.54 2.07 -15.52
CA SER A 289 0.21 0.96 -14.91
C SER A 289 -0.65 -0.05 -14.15
N HIS A 290 -1.94 0.23 -13.99
CA HIS A 290 -2.92 -0.71 -13.47
C HIS A 290 -3.37 -1.78 -14.48
N ILE A 291 -3.06 -1.59 -15.78
CA ILE A 291 -3.47 -2.49 -16.86
C ILE A 291 -2.33 -3.47 -17.17
N GLY A 292 -2.64 -4.77 -17.05
CA GLY A 292 -1.73 -5.85 -17.41
C GLY A 292 -0.63 -6.11 -16.37
N HIS A 293 0.49 -6.67 -16.82
CA HIS A 293 1.61 -7.06 -15.97
C HIS A 293 2.68 -5.98 -15.93
N VAL A 294 2.32 -4.82 -15.39
CA VAL A 294 3.23 -3.67 -15.26
C VAL A 294 3.79 -3.61 -13.85
N ALA A 295 5.11 -3.44 -13.74
CA ALA A 295 5.78 -3.19 -12.46
C ALA A 295 7.15 -2.53 -12.67
N PRO A 296 7.53 -1.52 -11.86
CA PRO A 296 8.79 -0.81 -11.99
C PRO A 296 9.95 -1.75 -11.64
N ASP A 297 11.01 -1.73 -12.41
CA ASP A 297 12.20 -2.53 -12.12
C ASP A 297 13.06 -1.92 -10.99
N ASP A 298 12.79 -0.67 -10.60
CA ASP A 298 13.31 -0.03 -9.39
C ASP A 298 12.17 0.71 -8.67
N ILE A 299 11.88 0.34 -7.42
CA ILE A 299 10.80 0.98 -6.64
C ILE A 299 11.23 2.31 -5.99
N PHE A 300 12.49 2.71 -6.13
CA PHE A 300 13.02 3.98 -5.61
C PHE A 300 13.19 5.02 -6.72
N ASP A 301 13.18 4.61 -7.98
CA ASP A 301 13.30 5.50 -9.13
C ASP A 301 11.92 5.92 -9.64
N ILE A 302 11.61 7.20 -9.48
CA ILE A 302 10.35 7.79 -9.95
C ILE A 302 10.44 8.34 -11.38
N THR A 303 11.54 8.10 -12.10
CA THR A 303 11.73 8.56 -13.47
C THR A 303 10.61 8.03 -14.37
N GLY A 304 10.06 8.92 -15.21
CA GLY A 304 8.93 8.60 -16.08
C GLY A 304 7.56 8.62 -15.40
N SER A 305 7.46 8.80 -14.08
CA SER A 305 6.18 9.10 -13.43
C SER A 305 5.73 10.54 -13.72
N VAL A 306 4.48 10.87 -13.42
CA VAL A 306 3.93 12.23 -13.48
C VAL A 306 3.33 12.62 -12.13
N ALA A 307 3.31 13.90 -11.80
CA ALA A 307 2.58 14.39 -10.63
C ALA A 307 1.09 14.54 -10.98
N ALA A 308 0.21 14.03 -10.13
CA ALA A 308 -1.23 14.28 -10.21
C ALA A 308 -1.53 15.66 -9.60
N GLU A 309 -1.30 16.70 -10.39
CA GLU A 309 -1.42 18.10 -9.99
C GLU A 309 -2.86 18.60 -10.06
N GLY A 310 -3.20 19.56 -9.22
CA GLY A 310 -4.53 20.16 -9.21
C GLY A 310 -4.67 21.27 -8.17
N PRO A 311 -5.61 22.21 -8.36
CA PRO A 311 -5.85 23.26 -7.38
C PRO A 311 -6.45 22.68 -6.09
N SER A 312 -6.28 23.44 -5.00
CA SER A 312 -6.97 23.22 -3.74
C SER A 312 -8.47 22.97 -3.94
N GLY A 313 -9.02 21.99 -3.21
CA GLY A 313 -10.40 21.53 -3.36
C GLY A 313 -10.62 20.46 -4.43
N THR A 314 -9.59 20.08 -5.19
CA THR A 314 -9.64 18.90 -6.07
C THR A 314 -9.63 17.60 -5.26
N ALA A 315 -10.34 16.58 -5.73
CA ALA A 315 -10.18 15.20 -5.25
C ALA A 315 -9.48 14.36 -6.32
N LEU A 316 -8.34 13.78 -5.97
CA LEU A 316 -7.67 12.76 -6.77
C LEU A 316 -8.25 11.40 -6.40
N VAL A 317 -8.82 10.72 -7.40
CA VAL A 317 -9.35 9.36 -7.27
C VAL A 317 -8.42 8.42 -8.02
N PHE A 318 -7.92 7.37 -7.36
CA PHE A 318 -7.07 6.37 -8.03
C PHE A 318 -7.34 4.97 -7.51
N GLU A 319 -7.27 3.98 -8.41
CA GLU A 319 -7.49 2.59 -8.04
C GLU A 319 -6.23 1.91 -7.51
N SER A 320 -6.41 0.85 -6.73
CA SER A 320 -5.34 0.31 -5.89
C SER A 320 -4.25 -0.50 -6.59
N ARG A 321 -4.34 -0.71 -7.91
CA ARG A 321 -3.29 -1.34 -8.72
C ARG A 321 -2.36 -0.33 -9.38
N LEU A 322 -2.72 0.96 -9.39
CA LEU A 322 -1.90 2.01 -9.97
C LEU A 322 -0.58 2.13 -9.20
N TRP A 323 0.53 2.07 -9.92
CA TRP A 323 1.84 2.35 -9.33
C TRP A 323 1.98 3.83 -9.03
N HIS A 324 2.21 4.14 -7.76
CA HIS A 324 2.28 5.51 -7.29
C HIS A 324 3.20 5.65 -6.07
N CYS A 325 3.54 6.88 -5.72
CA CYS A 325 4.20 7.21 -4.47
C CYS A 325 3.95 8.67 -4.08
N THR A 326 4.21 9.02 -2.82
CA THR A 326 4.36 10.43 -2.45
C THR A 326 5.60 11.02 -3.12
N GLY A 327 5.46 12.18 -3.78
CA GLY A 327 6.58 12.87 -4.42
C GLY A 327 7.50 13.59 -3.43
N PRO A 328 8.70 14.00 -3.88
CA PRO A 328 9.60 14.82 -3.08
C PRO A 328 9.07 16.26 -3.00
N ASN A 329 8.98 16.81 -1.79
CA ASN A 329 8.75 18.23 -1.58
C ASN A 329 10.09 18.95 -1.59
N ILE A 330 10.39 19.56 -2.74
CA ILE A 330 11.62 20.31 -3.00
C ILE A 330 11.46 21.81 -2.75
N GLN A 331 10.29 22.26 -2.27
CA GLN A 331 10.10 23.64 -1.87
C GLN A 331 10.97 23.99 -0.66
N LYS A 332 11.17 25.28 -0.41
CA LYS A 332 11.95 25.77 0.75
C LYS A 332 11.11 25.92 2.01
N THR A 333 9.82 26.21 1.85
CA THR A 333 8.86 26.46 2.92
C THR A 333 7.48 25.95 2.50
N GLY A 334 6.55 25.86 3.45
CA GLY A 334 5.18 25.43 3.20
C GLY A 334 4.90 24.01 3.70
N GLU A 335 3.63 23.64 3.65
CA GLU A 335 3.13 22.32 4.00
C GLU A 335 2.13 21.88 2.94
N ARG A 336 2.09 20.59 2.63
CA ARG A 336 1.16 20.00 1.68
C ARG A 336 0.25 19.01 2.41
N PRO A 337 -0.83 19.49 3.06
CA PRO A 337 -1.81 18.65 3.72
C PRO A 337 -2.79 18.07 2.70
N VAL A 338 -3.02 16.76 2.78
CA VAL A 338 -4.07 16.04 2.07
C VAL A 338 -4.80 15.10 3.03
N ILE A 339 -6.06 14.79 2.74
CA ILE A 339 -6.80 13.73 3.42
C ILE A 339 -6.93 12.55 2.46
N LEU A 340 -6.70 11.33 2.93
CA LEU A 340 -6.85 10.09 2.16
C LEU A 340 -7.95 9.23 2.77
N MET A 341 -8.88 8.80 1.93
CA MET A 341 -9.86 7.77 2.22
C MET A 341 -9.60 6.58 1.31
N PHE A 342 -9.08 5.50 1.89
CA PHE A 342 -8.86 4.28 1.12
C PHE A 342 -10.02 3.31 1.39
N PHE A 343 -10.74 2.93 0.33
CA PHE A 343 -11.82 1.96 0.37
C PHE A 343 -11.37 0.63 -0.22
N MET A 344 -11.88 -0.48 0.31
CA MET A 344 -11.68 -1.80 -0.26
C MET A 344 -12.96 -2.62 -0.27
N ARG A 345 -13.01 -3.68 -1.09
CA ARG A 345 -14.13 -4.64 -1.10
C ARG A 345 -14.36 -5.23 0.29
N SER A 346 -15.62 -5.49 0.66
CA SER A 346 -16.04 -5.85 2.03
C SER A 346 -15.39 -7.08 2.65
N PHE A 347 -14.93 -8.03 1.84
CA PHE A 347 -14.27 -9.23 2.33
C PHE A 347 -12.77 -9.02 2.63
N ILE A 348 -12.22 -7.84 2.34
CA ILE A 348 -10.84 -7.49 2.68
C ILE A 348 -10.80 -6.92 4.10
N ARG A 349 -9.93 -7.49 4.94
CA ARG A 349 -9.67 -7.00 6.30
C ARG A 349 -9.16 -5.56 6.26
N GLN A 350 -9.84 -4.65 6.96
CA GLN A 350 -9.45 -3.23 7.08
C GLN A 350 -8.06 -3.05 7.71
N GLN A 351 -7.29 -2.06 7.24
CA GLN A 351 -6.01 -1.65 7.82
C GLN A 351 -6.22 -1.04 9.22
N GLU A 352 -7.25 -0.21 9.37
CA GLU A 352 -7.66 0.32 10.66
C GLU A 352 -8.76 -0.56 11.27
N ASN A 353 -8.54 -1.01 12.52
CA ASN A 353 -9.54 -1.80 13.24
C ASN A 353 -10.54 -0.88 13.94
N ASN A 354 -11.58 -0.45 13.19
CA ASN A 354 -12.59 0.48 13.66
C ASN A 354 -13.34 0.00 14.91
N PHE A 355 -13.52 -1.32 15.10
CA PHE A 355 -14.17 -1.86 16.30
C PHE A 355 -13.37 -1.63 17.60
N LEU A 356 -12.07 -1.37 17.50
CA LEU A 356 -11.20 -1.07 18.64
C LEU A 356 -10.79 0.40 18.70
N SER A 357 -10.64 1.05 17.55
CA SER A 357 -10.14 2.42 17.48
C SER A 357 -11.25 3.47 17.62
N LEU A 358 -12.49 3.16 17.25
CA LEU A 358 -13.59 4.13 17.30
C LEU A 358 -13.96 4.45 18.76
N ARG A 359 -14.03 5.75 19.08
CA ARG A 359 -14.48 6.18 20.40
C ARG A 359 -15.98 5.99 20.55
N SER A 360 -16.43 5.60 21.75
CA SER A 360 -17.85 5.34 22.01
C SER A 360 -18.75 6.57 21.86
N ASP A 361 -18.25 7.76 22.20
CA ASP A 361 -18.99 9.02 22.03
C ASP A 361 -19.12 9.40 20.55
N VAL A 362 -18.13 9.09 19.73
CA VAL A 362 -18.20 9.25 18.27
C VAL A 362 -19.18 8.23 17.68
N GLU A 363 -19.01 6.94 17.97
CA GLU A 363 -19.87 5.85 17.46
C GLU A 363 -21.36 6.11 17.72
N ALA A 364 -21.69 6.63 18.91
CA ALA A 364 -23.06 6.93 19.31
C ALA A 364 -23.75 7.95 18.39
N ASN A 365 -22.99 8.84 17.77
CA ASN A 365 -23.49 9.91 16.90
C ASN A 365 -23.37 9.61 15.40
N LEU A 366 -22.74 8.49 15.00
CA LEU A 366 -22.60 8.12 13.59
C LEU A 366 -23.93 7.64 12.99
N SER A 367 -24.19 8.06 11.75
CA SER A 367 -25.27 7.53 10.94
C SER A 367 -25.06 6.05 10.60
N ASP A 368 -26.15 5.35 10.26
CA ASP A 368 -26.07 3.96 9.80
C ASP A 368 -25.29 3.81 8.48
N ARG A 369 -25.24 4.89 7.69
CA ARG A 369 -24.41 4.97 6.48
C ARG A 369 -22.92 4.92 6.83
N ILE A 370 -22.45 5.78 7.72
CA ILE A 370 -21.04 5.80 8.11
C ILE A 370 -20.68 4.50 8.84
N LYS A 371 -21.55 4.00 9.72
CA LYS A 371 -21.37 2.69 10.37
C LYS A 371 -21.21 1.56 9.35
N ALA A 372 -21.94 1.59 8.23
CA ALA A 372 -21.77 0.62 7.16
C ALA A 372 -20.36 0.68 6.54
N LEU A 373 -19.86 1.87 6.20
CA LEU A 373 -18.50 2.06 5.68
C LEU A 373 -17.42 1.58 6.68
N LEU A 374 -17.66 1.72 7.98
CA LEU A 374 -16.73 1.27 9.03
C LEU A 374 -16.79 -0.24 9.31
N GLY A 375 -17.68 -0.99 8.66
CA GLY A 375 -17.78 -2.45 8.79
C GLY A 375 -18.85 -2.95 9.78
N PHE A 376 -19.72 -2.08 10.30
CA PHE A 376 -20.79 -2.47 11.21
C PHE A 376 -22.00 -3.08 10.50
N ARG A 377 -22.08 -2.97 9.17
CA ARG A 377 -23.18 -3.57 8.39
C ARG A 377 -22.80 -5.00 7.98
N THR A 378 -23.65 -5.95 8.33
CA THR A 378 -23.55 -7.33 7.81
C THR A 378 -23.88 -7.38 6.32
N THR A 379 -23.14 -8.20 5.57
CA THR A 379 -23.37 -8.46 4.14
C THR A 379 -23.14 -9.94 3.85
N GLY A 380 -24.12 -10.62 3.27
CA GLY A 380 -24.11 -12.06 3.08
C GLY A 380 -23.81 -12.82 4.37
N ALA A 381 -22.70 -13.57 4.40
CA ALA A 381 -22.24 -14.33 5.56
C ALA A 381 -21.17 -13.59 6.41
N LEU A 382 -20.95 -12.29 6.19
CA LEU A 382 -19.86 -11.51 6.78
C LEU A 382 -20.36 -10.43 7.75
N GLY A 383 -19.49 -10.02 8.67
CA GLY A 383 -19.71 -8.88 9.57
C GLY A 383 -20.57 -9.15 10.80
N GLY A 384 -20.97 -10.40 11.04
CA GLY A 384 -21.84 -10.76 12.15
C GLY A 384 -21.20 -10.72 13.53
N VAL A 385 -22.04 -10.62 14.57
CA VAL A 385 -21.65 -10.72 15.99
C VAL A 385 -22.42 -11.88 16.61
N GLN A 386 -21.72 -12.80 17.29
CA GLN A 386 -22.31 -14.03 17.86
C GLN A 386 -23.03 -14.93 16.82
N GLY A 387 -22.54 -14.93 15.57
CA GLY A 387 -23.11 -15.74 14.49
C GLY A 387 -24.32 -15.14 13.78
N GLU A 388 -24.80 -13.96 14.22
CA GLU A 388 -25.92 -13.26 13.59
C GLU A 388 -25.47 -12.53 12.31
N VAL A 389 -26.01 -12.92 11.15
CA VAL A 389 -25.57 -12.41 9.83
C VAL A 389 -26.74 -12.07 8.88
N ARG A 390 -27.89 -11.61 9.40
CA ARG A 390 -28.97 -11.12 8.52
C ARG A 390 -28.48 -9.95 7.68
N GLU A 391 -28.80 -9.94 6.39
CA GLU A 391 -28.39 -8.89 5.45
C GLU A 391 -28.76 -7.49 5.96
N GLY A 392 -27.81 -6.55 5.89
CA GLY A 392 -28.07 -5.14 6.19
C GLY A 392 -28.18 -4.76 7.67
N LEU A 393 -27.93 -5.68 8.60
CA LEU A 393 -27.97 -5.41 10.04
C LEU A 393 -26.78 -4.54 10.48
N ILE A 394 -27.05 -3.45 11.19
CA ILE A 394 -26.02 -2.68 11.91
C ILE A 394 -25.75 -3.36 13.26
N VAL A 395 -24.62 -4.06 13.36
CA VAL A 395 -24.24 -4.79 14.57
C VAL A 395 -23.76 -3.85 15.67
N LYS A 396 -23.82 -4.33 16.92
CA LYS A 396 -23.38 -3.57 18.11
C LYS A 396 -22.57 -4.47 19.02
N LYS A 397 -21.66 -3.87 19.79
CA LYS A 397 -20.94 -4.57 20.85
C LYS A 397 -21.90 -4.99 21.96
N LEU A 398 -21.95 -6.29 22.26
CA LEU A 398 -22.74 -6.84 23.36
C LEU A 398 -21.96 -6.77 24.67
N LYS A 399 -22.60 -6.34 25.76
CA LYS A 399 -21.95 -6.18 27.08
C LYS A 399 -21.65 -7.51 27.77
N ASP A 400 -22.53 -8.50 27.63
CA ASP A 400 -22.35 -9.87 28.16
C ASP A 400 -22.95 -10.88 27.17
N PRO A 401 -22.20 -11.28 26.13
CA PRO A 401 -22.73 -12.15 25.08
C PRO A 401 -22.68 -13.64 25.40
N VAL A 402 -21.95 -14.04 26.44
CA VAL A 402 -21.67 -15.46 26.75
C VAL A 402 -22.53 -15.97 27.91
N GLY A 403 -23.03 -15.07 28.76
CA GLY A 403 -23.76 -15.46 29.97
C GLY A 403 -22.89 -16.27 30.94
N PRO A 404 -23.49 -16.98 31.91
CA PRO A 404 -22.74 -17.76 32.89
C PRO A 404 -21.91 -18.87 32.23
N LEU A 405 -20.60 -18.89 32.54
CA LEU A 405 -19.73 -19.98 32.11
C LEU A 405 -20.03 -21.27 32.90
N ARG A 406 -19.82 -22.43 32.27
CA ARG A 406 -19.91 -23.73 32.94
C ARG A 406 -19.06 -23.74 34.22
N GLN A 407 -19.60 -24.26 35.32
CA GLN A 407 -18.83 -24.42 36.56
C GLN A 407 -17.61 -25.31 36.27
N THR A 408 -16.43 -24.87 36.72
CA THR A 408 -15.22 -25.67 36.63
C THR A 408 -15.43 -26.91 37.49
N ILE A 409 -15.54 -28.09 36.85
CA ILE A 409 -15.43 -29.35 37.58
C ILE A 409 -13.96 -29.44 37.99
N SER A 410 -13.68 -29.22 39.27
CA SER A 410 -12.38 -29.55 39.85
C SER A 410 -12.20 -31.07 39.72
N ILE A 411 -11.27 -31.49 38.85
CA ILE A 411 -10.88 -32.90 38.69
C ILE A 411 -9.81 -33.22 39.73
#